data_AF-A0A3B4XSX8-F1
#
_entry.id   AF-A0A3B4XSX8-F1
#
_cell.length_a   1.000
_cell.length_b   1.000
_cell.length_c   1.000
_cell.angle_alpha   90.00
_cell.angle_beta   90.00
_cell.angle_gamma   90.00
#
_symmetry.space_group_name_H-M   'P 1'
#
loop_
_entity.id
_entity.type
_entity.pdbx_description
1 polymer ?
#
loop_
_entity_poly.entity_id
_entity_poly.type
_entity_poly.pdbx_seq_one_letter_code
_entity_poly.pdbx_strand_id
1 'polypeptide(L)'
;MGRLKVSKGAVHGTLKRFGETGSVVSKARSGRPKVTTPSEDQYIKLSSLRDGKATSTRICTQTGLPRSGLRGRVAVSEPLIRRGDTAKHFGWAKKYEHFKKMLPGLLKLH
;
A
#
# COMPACT_ATOMS: atom_id res chain seq x y z
N MET A 1 1.74 -31.81 -36.06
CA MET A 1 1.35 -30.54 -35.41
C MET A 1 1.12 -30.80 -33.92
N GLY A 2 1.94 -30.24 -33.03
CA GLY A 2 1.65 -30.13 -31.58
C GLY A 2 2.53 -30.95 -30.62
N ARG A 3 3.80 -30.58 -30.41
CA ARG A 3 4.61 -31.05 -29.24
C ARG A 3 4.34 -30.22 -27.97
N LEU A 4 3.78 -29.02 -28.14
CA LEU A 4 3.53 -28.04 -27.07
C LEU A 4 2.02 -27.88 -26.84
N LYS A 5 1.57 -27.99 -25.59
CA LYS A 5 0.17 -27.81 -25.16
C LYS A 5 -0.22 -26.32 -25.12
N VAL A 6 -0.13 -25.63 -26.25
CA VAL A 6 -0.45 -24.19 -26.39
C VAL A 6 -1.36 -23.96 -27.59
N SER A 7 -2.20 -22.93 -27.52
CA SER A 7 -3.10 -22.59 -28.63
C SER A 7 -2.32 -22.05 -29.83
N LYS A 8 -2.81 -22.30 -31.05
CA LYS A 8 -2.21 -21.77 -32.30
C LYS A 8 -2.08 -20.24 -32.28
N GLY A 9 -3.07 -19.55 -31.70
CA GLY A 9 -3.06 -18.09 -31.54
C GLY A 9 -1.96 -17.59 -30.60
N ALA A 10 -1.66 -18.33 -29.53
CA ALA A 10 -0.55 -17.99 -28.63
C ALA A 10 0.82 -18.10 -29.33
N VAL A 11 1.01 -19.12 -30.17
CA VAL A 11 2.22 -19.29 -31.00
C VAL A 11 2.36 -18.15 -32.00
N HIS A 12 1.30 -17.87 -32.77
CA HIS A 12 1.29 -16.81 -33.77
C HIS A 12 1.55 -15.43 -33.15
N GLY A 13 0.87 -15.10 -32.04
CA GLY A 13 1.07 -13.83 -31.33
C GLY A 13 2.48 -13.69 -30.75
N THR A 14 3.11 -14.78 -30.33
CA THR A 14 4.50 -14.77 -29.83
C THR A 14 5.48 -14.56 -30.98
N LEU A 15 5.29 -15.22 -32.12
CA LEU A 15 6.13 -15.06 -33.31
C LEU A 15 6.06 -13.63 -33.86
N LYS A 16 4.85 -13.05 -33.93
CA LYS A 16 4.65 -11.65 -34.32
C LYS A 16 5.39 -10.67 -33.39
N ARG A 17 5.20 -10.81 -32.07
CA ARG A 17 5.91 -9.97 -31.08
C ARG A 17 7.43 -10.12 -31.16
N PHE A 18 7.91 -11.33 -31.42
CA PHE A 18 9.34 -11.60 -31.59
C PHE A 18 9.89 -10.92 -32.85
N GLY A 19 9.17 -10.92 -33.97
CA GLY A 19 9.55 -10.17 -35.17
C GLY A 19 9.62 -8.65 -34.95
N GLU A 20 8.74 -8.10 -34.09
CA GLU A 20 8.68 -6.67 -33.80
C GLU A 20 9.71 -6.21 -32.76
N THR A 21 9.89 -6.96 -31.67
CA THR A 21 10.69 -6.54 -30.49
C THR A 21 12.02 -7.30 -30.38
N GLY A 22 12.21 -8.40 -31.12
CA GLY A 22 13.40 -9.26 -31.04
C GLY A 22 13.53 -10.05 -29.74
N SER A 23 12.54 -9.99 -28.86
CA SER A 23 12.56 -10.63 -27.53
C SER A 23 11.26 -11.36 -27.22
N VAL A 24 11.39 -12.51 -26.55
CA VAL A 24 10.25 -13.33 -26.06
C VAL A 24 9.83 -12.91 -24.65
N VAL A 25 10.60 -12.05 -23.98
CA VAL A 25 10.31 -11.57 -22.63
C VAL A 25 9.03 -10.72 -22.63
N SER A 26 8.20 -10.90 -21.60
CA SER A 26 6.99 -10.09 -21.43
C SER A 26 7.34 -8.61 -21.28
N LYS A 27 6.71 -7.75 -22.10
CA LYS A 27 6.84 -6.30 -21.97
C LYS A 27 6.21 -5.80 -20.66
N ALA A 28 6.83 -4.80 -20.05
CA ALA A 28 6.23 -4.09 -18.92
C ALA A 28 4.86 -3.55 -19.33
N ARG A 29 3.85 -3.79 -18.50
CA ARG A 29 2.49 -3.27 -18.71
C ARG A 29 2.43 -1.82 -18.21
N SER A 30 1.68 -0.97 -18.90
CA SER A 30 1.51 0.45 -18.53
C SER A 30 0.90 0.67 -17.14
N GLY A 31 0.20 -0.33 -16.60
CA GLY A 31 -0.39 -0.26 -15.26
C GLY A 31 -1.46 0.83 -15.13
N ARG A 32 -1.92 1.07 -13.90
CA ARG A 32 -2.86 2.16 -13.60
C ARG A 32 -2.09 3.47 -13.47
N PRO A 33 -2.50 4.56 -14.15
CA PRO A 33 -1.86 5.85 -13.99
C PRO A 33 -1.98 6.34 -12.55
N LYS A 34 -0.95 7.03 -12.06
CA LYS A 34 -0.99 7.68 -10.75
C LYS A 34 -2.06 8.77 -10.75
N VAL A 35 -2.81 8.83 -9.67
CA VAL A 35 -3.82 9.87 -9.45
C VAL A 35 -3.17 11.19 -9.05
N THR A 36 -2.01 11.13 -8.38
CA THR A 36 -1.24 12.30 -7.97
C THR A 36 -0.23 12.71 -9.04
N THR A 37 -0.06 14.02 -9.18
CA THR A 37 1.00 14.64 -9.96
C THR A 37 2.30 14.71 -9.15
N PRO A 38 3.48 14.84 -9.79
CA PRO A 38 4.75 14.96 -9.08
C PRO A 38 4.83 16.15 -8.11
N SER A 39 4.14 17.26 -8.42
CA SER A 39 4.08 18.44 -7.56
C SER A 39 3.20 18.21 -6.32
N GLU A 40 2.06 17.54 -6.48
CA GLU A 40 1.21 17.12 -5.36
C GLU A 40 1.97 16.15 -4.43
N ASP A 41 2.71 15.18 -4.98
CA ASP A 41 3.54 14.27 -4.19
C ASP A 41 4.60 15.02 -3.36
N GLN A 42 5.24 16.04 -3.94
CA GLN A 42 6.20 16.89 -3.22
C GLN A 42 5.52 17.70 -2.12
N TYR A 43 4.34 18.27 -2.40
CA TYR A 43 3.57 19.00 -1.39
C TYR A 43 3.17 18.09 -0.23
N ILE A 44 2.69 16.87 -0.48
CA ILE A 44 2.33 15.90 0.57
C ILE A 44 3.54 15.59 1.44
N LYS A 45 4.71 15.36 0.84
CA LYS A 45 5.95 15.11 1.58
C LYS A 45 6.34 16.30 2.46
N LEU A 46 6.40 17.50 1.89
CA LEU A 46 6.84 18.70 2.62
C LEU A 46 5.85 19.13 3.70
N SER A 47 4.55 19.03 3.44
CA SER A 47 3.51 19.34 4.43
C SER A 47 3.56 18.39 5.63
N SER A 48 3.74 17.08 5.39
CA SER A 48 3.89 16.09 6.45
C SER A 48 5.19 16.27 7.25
N LEU A 49 6.27 16.73 6.61
CA LEU A 49 7.54 16.99 7.29
C LEU A 49 7.49 18.27 8.15
N ARG A 50 6.83 19.32 7.68
CA ARG A 50 6.66 20.57 8.44
C ARG A 50 5.73 20.41 9.63
N ASP A 51 4.60 19.74 9.43
CA ASP A 51 3.61 19.51 10.47
C ASP A 51 3.39 18.00 10.64
N GLY A 52 4.23 17.36 11.46
CA GLY A 52 4.12 15.94 11.76
C GLY A 52 2.84 15.54 12.50
N LYS A 53 2.04 16.52 12.97
CA LYS A 53 0.73 16.29 13.58
C LYS A 53 -0.41 16.49 12.58
N ALA A 54 -0.15 16.94 11.36
CA ALA A 54 -1.16 17.10 10.34
C ALA A 54 -1.76 15.75 9.96
N THR A 55 -3.06 15.60 10.15
CA THR A 55 -3.79 14.39 9.72
C THR A 55 -3.76 14.28 8.20
N SER A 56 -3.68 13.04 7.70
CA SER A 56 -3.74 12.73 6.25
C SER A 56 -4.93 13.41 5.56
N THR A 57 -6.10 13.47 6.21
CA THR A 57 -7.29 14.17 5.70
C THR A 57 -7.04 15.66 5.44
N ARG A 58 -6.34 16.36 6.34
CA ARG A 58 -6.05 17.79 6.22
C ARG A 58 -5.14 18.08 5.02
N ILE A 59 -4.07 17.30 4.88
CA ILE A 59 -3.15 17.39 3.73
C ILE A 59 -3.89 17.07 2.42
N CYS A 60 -4.77 16.07 2.46
CA CYS A 60 -5.60 15.66 1.32
C CYS A 60 -6.57 16.78 0.89
N THR A 61 -7.25 17.44 1.84
CA THR A 61 -8.13 18.58 1.53
C THR A 61 -7.40 19.77 0.91
N GLN A 62 -6.16 20.04 1.34
CA GLN A 62 -5.35 21.14 0.80
C GLN A 62 -4.84 20.87 -0.63
N THR A 63 -4.71 19.60 -1.00
CA THR A 63 -4.21 19.16 -2.32
C THR A 63 -5.34 18.86 -3.32
N GLY A 64 -6.61 19.00 -2.94
CA GLY A 64 -7.75 18.72 -3.84
C GLY A 64 -7.98 17.23 -4.17
N LEU A 65 -7.19 16.33 -3.58
CA LEU A 65 -7.26 14.88 -3.77
C LEU A 65 -8.61 14.21 -3.42
N PRO A 66 -9.46 14.74 -2.51
CA PRO A 66 -10.80 14.21 -2.30
C PRO A 66 -11.65 14.20 -3.58
N ARG A 67 -11.43 15.17 -4.49
CA ARG A 67 -12.12 15.23 -5.79
C ARG A 67 -11.67 14.15 -6.76
N SER A 68 -10.43 13.66 -6.61
CA SER A 68 -9.88 12.56 -7.42
C SER A 68 -10.16 11.17 -6.82
N GLY A 69 -10.98 11.11 -5.77
CA GLY A 69 -11.40 9.86 -5.13
C GLY A 69 -10.41 9.33 -4.08
N LEU A 70 -9.31 10.04 -3.83
CA LEU A 70 -8.37 9.73 -2.76
C LEU A 70 -8.84 10.35 -1.45
N ARG A 71 -9.04 9.53 -0.42
CA ARG A 71 -9.46 9.97 0.92
C ARG A 71 -8.35 9.70 1.93
N GLY A 72 -8.05 10.69 2.77
CA GLY A 72 -7.13 10.53 3.88
C GLY A 72 -7.66 9.53 4.90
N ARG A 73 -6.75 8.81 5.57
CA ARG A 73 -7.09 7.96 6.72
C ARG A 73 -7.18 8.80 7.98
N VAL A 74 -8.12 8.46 8.84
CA VAL A 74 -8.26 9.03 10.19
C VAL A 74 -7.61 8.07 11.17
N ALA A 75 -6.72 8.58 12.03
CA ALA A 75 -6.14 7.78 13.10
C ALA A 75 -7.23 7.37 14.09
N VAL A 76 -7.14 6.15 14.61
CA VAL A 76 -8.05 5.70 15.67
C VAL A 76 -7.78 6.54 16.92
N SER A 77 -8.86 6.94 17.61
CA SER A 77 -8.78 7.59 18.91
C SER A 77 -8.31 6.58 19.95
N GLU A 78 -7.01 6.48 20.15
CA GLU A 78 -6.42 5.66 21.21
C GLU A 78 -6.45 6.42 22.54
N PRO A 79 -6.72 5.73 23.67
CA PRO A 79 -6.64 6.34 24.98
C PRO A 79 -5.21 6.83 25.25
N LEU A 80 -5.09 7.98 25.91
CA LEU A 80 -3.78 8.57 26.22
C LEU A 80 -2.98 7.65 27.15
N ILE A 81 -1.90 7.04 26.65
CA ILE A 81 -0.96 6.27 27.46
C ILE A 81 0.07 7.25 28.03
N ARG A 82 0.08 7.44 29.35
CA ARG A 82 1.12 8.25 30.01
C ARG A 82 2.45 7.49 30.02
N ARG A 83 3.57 8.21 30.15
CA ARG A 83 4.92 7.60 30.20
C ARG A 83 5.04 6.47 31.24
N GLY A 84 4.40 6.63 32.40
CA GLY A 84 4.37 5.61 33.46
C GLY A 84 3.56 4.36 33.10
N ASP A 85 2.55 4.50 32.23
CA ASP A 85 1.70 3.40 31.77
C ASP A 85 2.39 2.64 30.62
N THR A 86 3.20 3.30 29.80
CA THR A 86 3.99 2.67 28.74
C THR A 86 4.91 1.58 29.27
N ALA A 87 5.63 1.83 30.37
CA ALA A 87 6.52 0.85 30.98
C ALA A 87 5.77 -0.37 31.51
N LYS A 88 4.58 -0.15 32.11
CA LYS A 88 3.71 -1.23 32.59
C LYS A 88 3.15 -2.07 31.45
N HIS A 89 2.65 -1.43 30.39
CA HIS A 89 2.18 -2.11 29.18
C HIS A 89 3.29 -2.92 28.52
N PHE A 90 4.50 -2.38 28.43
CA PHE A 90 5.65 -3.08 27.85
C PHE A 90 6.08 -4.28 28.70
N GLY A 91 6.15 -4.13 30.03
CA GLY A 91 6.45 -5.22 30.95
C GLY A 91 5.39 -6.33 30.90
N TRP A 92 4.11 -5.95 30.85
CA TRP A 92 3.01 -6.89 30.66
C TRP A 92 3.13 -7.63 29.33
N ALA A 93 3.37 -6.92 28.21
CA ALA A 93 3.50 -7.53 26.90
C ALA A 93 4.67 -8.53 26.81
N LYS A 94 5.81 -8.24 27.46
CA LYS A 94 6.94 -9.17 27.57
C LYS A 94 6.60 -10.41 28.42
N LYS A 95 5.95 -10.20 29.57
CA LYS A 95 5.55 -11.29 30.48
C LYS A 95 4.60 -12.29 29.79
N TYR A 96 3.68 -11.78 28.97
CA TYR A 96 2.66 -12.56 28.28
C TYR A 96 2.95 -12.73 26.77
N GLU A 97 4.21 -12.61 26.34
CA GLU A 97 4.60 -12.75 24.93
C GLU A 97 4.24 -14.14 24.36
N HIS A 98 4.32 -15.17 25.21
CA HIS A 98 3.93 -16.54 24.87
C HIS A 98 2.44 -16.71 24.59
N PHE A 99 1.56 -15.85 25.16
CA PHE A 99 0.12 -15.87 24.92
C PHE A 99 -0.24 -15.42 23.49
N LYS A 100 0.56 -14.53 22.88
CA LYS A 100 0.38 -14.11 21.48
C LYS A 100 0.58 -15.25 20.47
N LYS A 101 1.34 -16.29 20.83
CA LYS A 101 1.56 -17.47 19.97
C LYS A 101 0.40 -18.46 20.02
N MET A 102 -0.51 -18.36 20.98
CA MET A 102 -1.63 -19.30 21.17
C MET A 102 -2.98 -18.85 20.59
N LEU A 103 -3.12 -17.59 20.15
CA LEU A 103 -4.40 -17.06 19.67
C LEU A 103 -4.33 -16.58 18.22
N PRO A 104 -4.36 -17.49 17.23
CA PRO A 104 -4.75 -17.11 15.88
C PRO A 104 -6.28 -16.96 15.86
N GLY A 105 -6.81 -15.74 16.05
CA GLY A 105 -8.21 -15.48 15.70
C GLY A 105 -8.99 -14.43 16.49
N LEU A 106 -8.44 -13.82 17.54
CA LEU A 106 -9.23 -12.98 18.45
C LEU A 106 -8.97 -11.46 18.29
N LEU A 107 -8.88 -11.00 17.05
CA LEU A 107 -8.83 -9.56 16.71
C LEU A 107 -9.71 -9.27 15.48
N LYS A 108 -11.00 -9.63 15.57
CA LYS A 108 -12.08 -9.06 14.74
C LYS A 108 -13.35 -8.96 15.58
N LEU A 109 -13.34 -8.05 16.55
CA LEU A 109 -14.55 -7.48 17.11
C LEU A 109 -14.29 -6.00 17.34
N HIS A 110 -14.58 -5.20 16.30
CA HIS A 110 -15.35 -3.95 16.30
C HIS A 110 -15.25 -3.31 14.92
#